data_AF-A0A524MTC7-F1
#
_entry.id   AF-A0A524MTC7-F1
#
_cell.length_a   1.000
_cell.length_b   1.000
_cell.length_c   1.000
_cell.angle_alpha   90.00
_cell.angle_beta   90.00
_cell.angle_gamma   90.00
#
_symmetry.space_group_name_H-M   'P 1'
#
loop_
_entity.id
_entity.type
_entity.pdbx_description
1 polymer ?
#
loop_
_entity_poly.entity_id
_entity_poly.type
_entity_poly.pdbx_seq_one_letter_code
_entity_poly.pdbx_strand_id
1 'polypeptide(L)'
;MTAGATATVPDEPVPGLDSDDPFCRAWSEFAGSFQALALASSVGADPENAIRLEVAASGAVMRAVADLGASMPADAADERDPFIDALLGPFTGRARVANESLLAAGLTEAQVVELADLWLVTLSAAQSQDPDLVFVVPPDDQPAFDDAVASFSARVVPINQDPSLVTDADVPRTLAYIAGACLDQGILAGNDTIGD
;
A
#
# COMPACT_ATOMS: atom_id res chain seq x y z
N MET A 1 -12.16 29.23 -28.25
CA MET A 1 -11.26 28.15 -27.79
C MET A 1 -10.75 28.57 -26.43
N THR A 2 -11.41 28.15 -25.37
CA THR A 2 -10.97 28.38 -23.99
C THR A 2 -9.97 27.28 -23.64
N ALA A 3 -8.72 27.66 -23.39
CA ALA A 3 -7.71 26.78 -22.84
C ALA A 3 -8.20 26.29 -21.48
N GLY A 4 -8.36 24.97 -21.33
CA GLY A 4 -8.65 24.34 -20.06
C GLY A 4 -7.45 24.52 -19.14
N ALA A 5 -7.69 25.04 -17.95
CA ALA A 5 -6.67 25.13 -16.91
C ALA A 5 -6.15 23.72 -16.61
N THR A 6 -4.86 23.50 -16.82
CA THR A 6 -4.14 22.39 -16.22
C THR A 6 -4.24 22.56 -14.70
N ALA A 7 -4.96 21.66 -14.04
CA ALA A 7 -5.00 21.63 -12.58
C ALA A 7 -3.56 21.48 -12.08
N THR A 8 -3.09 22.48 -11.34
CA THR A 8 -1.81 22.42 -10.64
C THR A 8 -1.96 21.41 -9.50
N VAL A 9 -1.15 20.36 -9.53
CA VAL A 9 -1.05 19.36 -8.46
C VAL A 9 -0.49 20.07 -7.21
N PRO A 10 -1.14 19.98 -6.03
CA PRO A 10 -0.59 20.53 -4.80
C PRO A 10 0.68 19.78 -4.38
N ASP A 11 1.67 20.52 -3.88
CA ASP A 11 2.97 20.05 -3.33
C ASP A 11 2.83 19.35 -1.94
N GLU A 12 1.66 18.82 -1.60
CA GLU A 12 1.36 18.35 -0.23
C GLU A 12 1.65 16.85 -0.05
N PRO A 13 2.12 16.42 1.15
CA PRO A 13 2.37 15.01 1.48
C PRO A 13 1.10 14.17 1.31
N VAL A 14 1.25 12.83 1.22
CA VAL A 14 0.12 11.90 1.07
C VAL A 14 -0.97 12.23 2.09
N PRO A 15 -2.19 12.60 1.64
CA PRO A 15 -3.26 13.04 2.54
C PRO A 15 -3.58 11.97 3.58
N GLY A 16 -3.71 12.38 4.85
CA GLY A 16 -4.21 11.52 5.93
C GLY A 16 -3.18 10.70 6.70
N LEU A 17 -1.90 10.65 6.29
CA LEU A 17 -0.84 9.98 7.09
C LEU A 17 -0.67 10.57 8.50
N ASP A 18 -0.94 11.87 8.67
CA ASP A 18 -0.92 12.56 9.97
C ASP A 18 -2.31 12.72 10.61
N SER A 19 -3.31 11.94 10.15
CA SER A 19 -4.68 12.01 10.70
C SER A 19 -4.71 11.65 12.19
N ASP A 20 -5.45 12.44 12.99
CA ASP A 20 -5.74 12.11 14.39
C ASP A 20 -6.74 10.95 14.53
N ASP A 21 -7.60 10.73 13.52
CA ASP A 21 -8.46 9.54 13.45
C ASP A 21 -7.60 8.31 13.09
N PRO A 22 -7.54 7.28 13.97
CA PRO A 22 -6.70 6.11 13.77
C PRO A 22 -7.15 5.24 12.59
N PHE A 23 -8.45 5.17 12.29
CA PHE A 23 -8.95 4.45 11.13
C PHE A 23 -8.53 5.16 9.85
N CYS A 24 -8.72 6.48 9.78
CA CYS A 24 -8.33 7.24 8.59
C CYS A 24 -6.81 7.25 8.38
N ARG A 25 -6.01 7.33 9.44
CA ARG A 25 -4.54 7.22 9.32
C ARG A 25 -4.12 5.86 8.76
N ALA A 26 -4.64 4.78 9.33
CA ALA A 26 -4.34 3.43 8.87
C ALA A 26 -4.84 3.20 7.43
N TRP A 27 -5.97 3.80 7.06
CA TRP A 27 -6.47 3.79 5.69
C TRP A 27 -5.49 4.49 4.74
N SER A 28 -4.97 5.67 5.09
CA SER A 28 -4.00 6.39 4.26
C SER A 28 -2.66 5.65 4.14
N GLU A 29 -2.18 5.01 5.21
CA GLU A 29 -1.00 4.13 5.16
C GLU A 29 -1.22 2.97 4.18
N PHE A 30 -2.37 2.29 4.25
CA PHE A 30 -2.70 1.18 3.36
C PHE A 30 -2.90 1.65 1.91
N ALA A 31 -3.83 2.59 1.69
CA ALA A 31 -4.24 3.05 0.38
C ALA A 31 -3.10 3.75 -0.36
N GLY A 32 -2.34 4.59 0.34
CA GLY A 32 -1.14 5.23 -0.22
C GLY A 32 -0.09 4.20 -0.63
N SER A 33 0.13 3.15 0.17
CA SER A 33 1.05 2.07 -0.18
C SER A 33 0.57 1.29 -1.41
N PHE A 34 -0.71 0.90 -1.43
CA PHE A 34 -1.30 0.18 -2.55
C PHE A 34 -1.20 0.97 -3.85
N GLN A 35 -1.56 2.26 -3.83
CA GLN A 35 -1.47 3.14 -5.00
C GLN A 35 -0.03 3.27 -5.53
N ALA A 36 0.93 3.56 -4.64
CA ALA A 36 2.32 3.73 -5.04
C ALA A 36 2.87 2.44 -5.69
N LEU A 37 2.55 1.28 -5.12
CA LEU A 37 3.00 -0.01 -5.63
C LEU A 37 2.28 -0.41 -6.93
N ALA A 38 0.98 -0.17 -7.04
CA ALA A 38 0.22 -0.39 -8.26
C ALA A 38 0.72 0.49 -9.40
N LEU A 39 1.05 1.76 -9.12
CA LEU A 39 1.60 2.69 -10.10
C LEU A 39 3.00 2.25 -10.56
N ALA A 40 3.91 1.98 -9.62
CA ALA A 40 5.25 1.47 -9.93
C ALA A 40 5.21 0.18 -10.76
N SER A 41 4.31 -0.76 -10.41
CA SER A 41 4.12 -2.00 -11.16
C SER A 41 3.53 -1.80 -12.56
N SER A 42 2.77 -0.73 -12.79
CA SER A 42 2.03 -0.53 -14.05
C SER A 42 2.81 0.30 -15.07
N VAL A 43 3.49 1.35 -14.61
CA VAL A 43 4.10 2.36 -15.48
C VAL A 43 5.50 2.78 -15.06
N GLY A 44 6.05 2.22 -13.98
CA GLY A 44 7.42 2.46 -13.56
C GLY A 44 8.43 2.05 -14.65
N ALA A 45 9.52 2.80 -14.75
CA ALA A 45 10.56 2.55 -15.76
C ALA A 45 11.34 1.24 -15.50
N ASP A 46 11.40 0.80 -14.24
CA ASP A 46 12.07 -0.42 -13.80
C ASP A 46 11.09 -1.43 -13.18
N PRO A 47 10.73 -2.51 -13.91
CA PRO A 47 9.86 -3.56 -13.40
C PRO A 47 10.41 -4.29 -12.17
N GLU A 48 11.73 -4.36 -12.00
CA GLU A 48 12.34 -5.00 -10.83
C GLU A 48 12.19 -4.12 -9.58
N ASN A 49 12.17 -2.79 -9.76
CA ASN A 49 11.96 -1.85 -8.66
C ASN A 49 10.58 -2.03 -8.02
N ALA A 50 9.52 -2.30 -8.79
CA ALA A 50 8.18 -2.52 -8.23
C ALA A 50 8.16 -3.66 -7.19
N ILE A 51 8.82 -4.79 -7.49
CA ILE A 51 8.95 -5.91 -6.56
C ILE A 51 9.76 -5.52 -5.32
N ARG A 52 10.84 -4.74 -5.48
CA ARG A 52 11.62 -4.23 -4.34
C ARG A 52 10.76 -3.38 -3.41
N LEU A 53 9.94 -2.50 -3.98
CA LEU A 53 9.04 -1.64 -3.21
C LEU A 53 7.97 -2.47 -2.48
N GLU A 54 7.40 -3.52 -3.10
CA GLU A 54 6.45 -4.42 -2.42
C GLU A 54 7.08 -5.07 -1.17
N VAL A 55 8.33 -5.49 -1.28
CA VAL A 55 9.06 -6.09 -0.16
C VAL A 55 9.30 -5.06 0.96
N ALA A 56 9.76 -3.85 0.60
CA ALA A 56 9.98 -2.77 1.56
C ALA A 56 8.69 -2.37 2.31
N ALA A 57 7.57 -2.28 1.59
CA ALA A 57 6.29 -1.86 2.14
C ALA A 57 5.58 -2.92 3.00
N SER A 58 6.01 -4.18 2.91
CA SER A 58 5.28 -5.34 3.46
C SER A 58 4.86 -5.20 4.93
N GLY A 59 5.78 -4.76 5.79
CA GLY A 59 5.50 -4.54 7.21
C GLY A 59 4.49 -3.41 7.46
N ALA A 60 4.58 -2.33 6.68
CA ALA A 60 3.67 -1.19 6.81
C ALA A 60 2.24 -1.55 6.37
N VAL A 61 2.09 -2.28 5.26
CA VAL A 61 0.79 -2.77 4.78
C VAL A 61 0.14 -3.68 5.83
N MET A 62 0.89 -4.65 6.36
CA MET A 62 0.38 -5.56 7.38
C MET A 62 -0.05 -4.82 8.66
N ARG A 63 0.72 -3.83 9.10
CA ARG A 63 0.40 -3.00 10.26
C ARG A 63 -0.87 -2.17 10.01
N ALA A 64 -0.94 -1.49 8.88
CA ALA A 64 -2.09 -0.68 8.50
C ALA A 64 -3.40 -1.49 8.49
N VAL A 65 -3.39 -2.71 7.93
CA VAL A 65 -4.59 -3.57 7.94
C VAL A 65 -4.97 -4.03 9.35
N ALA A 66 -4.00 -4.34 10.20
CA ALA A 66 -4.27 -4.66 11.61
C ALA A 66 -4.91 -3.47 12.34
N ASP A 67 -4.40 -2.26 12.12
CA ASP A 67 -4.90 -1.02 12.74
C ASP A 67 -6.29 -0.63 12.21
N LEU A 68 -6.56 -0.83 10.92
CA LEU A 68 -7.91 -0.69 10.31
C LEU A 68 -8.89 -1.63 11.00
N GLY A 69 -8.51 -2.90 11.17
CA GLY A 69 -9.31 -3.88 11.89
C GLY A 69 -9.58 -3.43 13.32
N ALA A 70 -8.56 -2.99 14.06
CA ALA A 70 -8.70 -2.56 15.45
C ALA A 70 -9.55 -1.28 15.61
N SER A 71 -9.48 -0.36 14.64
CA SER A 71 -10.06 0.98 14.71
C SER A 71 -11.41 1.12 13.98
N MET A 72 -12.02 0.00 13.59
CA MET A 72 -13.25 0.01 12.78
C MET A 72 -14.35 0.91 13.38
N PRO A 73 -14.96 1.81 12.59
CA PRO A 73 -16.06 2.65 13.05
C PRO A 73 -17.24 1.80 13.51
N ALA A 74 -17.87 2.20 14.62
CA ALA A 74 -18.96 1.44 15.24
C ALA A 74 -20.12 1.17 14.28
N ASP A 75 -20.45 2.15 13.42
CA ASP A 75 -21.56 2.05 12.46
C ASP A 75 -21.26 1.08 11.29
N ALA A 76 -19.99 0.74 11.08
CA ALA A 76 -19.51 -0.19 10.06
C ALA A 76 -18.92 -1.48 10.66
N ALA A 77 -19.09 -1.74 11.95
CA ALA A 77 -18.44 -2.86 12.63
C ALA A 77 -18.79 -4.24 12.04
N ASP A 78 -20.02 -4.43 11.54
CA ASP A 78 -20.43 -5.69 10.90
C ASP A 78 -19.79 -5.91 9.52
N GLU A 79 -19.18 -4.88 8.94
CA GLU A 79 -18.44 -4.96 7.68
C GLU A 79 -16.94 -5.21 7.90
N ARG A 80 -16.49 -5.37 9.15
CA ARG A 80 -15.07 -5.60 9.46
C ARG A 80 -14.49 -6.78 8.68
N ASP A 81 -15.10 -7.95 8.77
CA ASP A 81 -14.58 -9.16 8.13
C ASP A 81 -14.56 -9.05 6.58
N PRO A 82 -15.66 -8.67 5.88
CA PRO A 82 -15.60 -8.47 4.44
C PRO A 82 -14.63 -7.34 4.02
N PHE A 83 -14.43 -6.32 4.86
CA PHE A 83 -13.43 -5.29 4.59
C PHE A 83 -12.01 -5.85 4.72
N ILE A 84 -11.64 -6.39 5.88
CA ILE A 84 -10.28 -6.83 6.17
C ILE A 84 -9.90 -8.06 5.35
N ASP A 85 -10.77 -9.07 5.28
CA ASP A 85 -10.41 -10.37 4.70
C ASP A 85 -10.72 -10.44 3.20
N ALA A 86 -11.83 -9.87 2.75
CA ALA A 86 -12.23 -9.97 1.35
C ALA A 86 -11.70 -8.79 0.49
N LEU A 87 -11.85 -7.55 0.95
CA LEU A 87 -11.36 -6.37 0.20
C LEU A 87 -9.83 -6.22 0.32
N LEU A 88 -9.29 -6.18 1.55
CA LEU A 88 -7.85 -5.92 1.78
C LEU A 88 -7.00 -7.19 1.83
N GLY A 89 -7.64 -8.35 2.06
CA GLY A 89 -6.96 -9.61 2.32
C GLY A 89 -6.05 -10.09 1.19
N PRO A 90 -6.42 -10.00 -0.10
CA PRO A 90 -5.53 -10.41 -1.19
C PRO A 90 -4.19 -9.66 -1.19
N PHE A 91 -4.23 -8.34 -1.07
CA PHE A 91 -3.02 -7.52 -1.03
C PHE A 91 -2.23 -7.74 0.27
N THR A 92 -2.91 -7.86 1.41
CA THR A 92 -2.28 -8.18 2.69
C THR A 92 -1.63 -9.56 2.70
N GLY A 93 -2.20 -10.52 1.97
CA GLY A 93 -1.63 -11.85 1.75
C GLY A 93 -0.30 -11.79 1.02
N ARG A 94 -0.19 -10.93 -0.01
CA ARG A 94 1.08 -10.67 -0.70
C ARG A 94 2.11 -10.03 0.23
N ALA A 95 1.70 -9.02 1.00
CA ALA A 95 2.58 -8.39 1.99
C ALA A 95 3.10 -9.41 3.02
N ARG A 96 2.26 -10.34 3.49
CA ARG A 96 2.70 -11.43 4.37
C ARG A 96 3.77 -12.31 3.73
N VAL A 97 3.61 -12.67 2.46
CA VAL A 97 4.59 -13.47 1.73
C VAL A 97 5.93 -12.73 1.58
N ALA A 98 5.91 -11.42 1.33
CA ALA A 98 7.11 -10.59 1.33
C ALA A 98 7.79 -10.51 2.71
N ASN A 99 6.99 -10.31 3.78
CA ASN A 99 7.48 -10.26 5.15
C ASN A 99 8.16 -11.57 5.58
N GLU A 100 7.55 -12.71 5.25
CA GLU A 100 8.14 -14.04 5.44
C GLU A 100 9.48 -14.18 4.71
N SER A 101 9.60 -13.65 3.49
CA SER A 101 10.85 -13.68 2.74
C SER A 101 11.94 -12.83 3.40
N LEU A 102 11.61 -11.68 3.99
CA LEU A 102 12.56 -10.85 4.75
C LEU A 102 13.11 -11.59 5.97
N LEU A 103 12.23 -12.19 6.77
CA LEU A 103 12.62 -12.96 7.95
C LEU A 103 13.44 -14.21 7.56
N ALA A 104 13.05 -14.91 6.48
CA ALA A 104 13.77 -16.07 5.98
C ALA A 104 15.16 -15.72 5.42
N ALA A 105 15.34 -14.52 4.89
CA ALA A 105 16.63 -14.01 4.42
C ALA A 105 17.55 -13.54 5.57
N GLY A 106 17.04 -13.49 6.80
CA GLY A 106 17.83 -13.23 8.01
C GLY A 106 17.64 -11.83 8.61
N LEU A 107 16.69 -11.03 8.12
CA LEU A 107 16.30 -9.82 8.84
C LEU A 107 15.59 -10.21 10.13
N THR A 108 15.86 -9.46 11.19
CA THR A 108 15.12 -9.55 12.45
C THR A 108 13.77 -8.84 12.33
N GLU A 109 12.84 -9.16 13.22
CA GLU A 109 11.56 -8.44 13.32
C GLU A 109 11.75 -6.93 13.52
N ALA A 110 12.78 -6.53 14.28
CA ALA A 110 13.09 -5.12 14.49
C ALA A 110 13.54 -4.41 13.20
N GLN A 111 14.37 -5.05 12.37
CA GLN A 111 14.76 -4.50 11.06
C GLN A 111 13.57 -4.42 10.10
N VAL A 112 12.68 -5.41 10.13
CA VAL A 112 11.44 -5.39 9.32
C VAL A 112 10.52 -4.23 9.74
N VAL A 113 10.42 -3.94 11.05
CA VAL A 113 9.71 -2.76 11.55
C VAL A 113 10.39 -1.47 11.09
N GLU A 114 11.71 -1.39 11.14
CA GLU A 114 12.46 -0.23 10.66
C GLU A 114 12.23 0.03 9.16
N LEU A 115 12.23 -1.03 8.33
CA LEU A 115 11.88 -0.92 6.91
C LEU A 115 10.46 -0.39 6.69
N ALA A 116 9.50 -0.84 7.50
CA ALA A 116 8.11 -0.36 7.44
C ALA A 116 8.01 1.14 7.80
N ASP A 117 8.76 1.59 8.79
CA ASP A 117 8.79 3.01 9.17
C ASP A 117 9.49 3.86 8.11
N LEU A 118 10.60 3.38 7.54
CA LEU A 118 11.28 4.02 6.40
C LEU A 118 10.38 4.10 5.17
N TRP A 119 9.54 3.09 4.94
CA TRP A 119 8.60 3.08 3.83
C TRP A 119 7.60 4.23 3.94
N LEU A 120 7.03 4.45 5.13
CA LEU A 120 6.08 5.55 5.33
C LEU A 120 6.74 6.93 5.23
N VAL A 121 7.98 7.07 5.67
CA VAL A 121 8.78 8.28 5.42
C VAL A 121 8.96 8.51 3.91
N THR A 122 9.28 7.44 3.17
CA THR A 122 9.45 7.48 1.71
C THR A 122 8.14 7.86 1.01
N LEU A 123 7.03 7.24 1.41
CA LEU A 123 5.70 7.49 0.87
C LEU A 123 5.25 8.94 1.10
N SER A 124 5.50 9.48 2.30
CA SER A 124 5.21 10.88 2.65
C SER A 124 6.02 11.86 1.78
N ALA A 125 7.28 11.54 1.48
CA ALA A 125 8.19 12.42 0.74
C ALA A 125 7.97 12.41 -0.78
N ALA A 126 7.62 11.26 -1.35
CA ALA A 126 7.61 11.08 -2.81
C ALA A 126 6.33 11.59 -3.50
N GLN A 127 5.27 11.87 -2.73
CA GLN A 127 3.90 11.99 -3.23
C GLN A 127 3.47 10.62 -3.83
N SER A 128 2.30 10.09 -3.50
CA SER A 128 1.88 8.71 -3.91
C SER A 128 1.68 8.49 -5.42
N GLN A 129 2.15 9.42 -6.25
CA GLN A 129 2.00 9.48 -7.70
C GLN A 129 3.33 9.39 -8.47
N ASP A 130 4.47 9.20 -7.79
CA ASP A 130 5.75 8.94 -8.48
C ASP A 130 5.86 7.45 -8.86
N PRO A 131 5.81 7.11 -10.17
CA PRO A 131 5.96 5.72 -10.61
C PRO A 131 7.39 5.18 -10.45
N ASP A 132 8.38 6.07 -10.31
CA ASP A 132 9.80 5.74 -10.20
C ASP A 132 10.32 5.91 -8.76
N LEU A 133 9.41 5.71 -7.79
CA LEU A 133 9.68 5.78 -6.35
C LEU A 133 10.98 5.05 -5.98
N VAL A 134 11.88 5.76 -5.31
CA VAL A 134 13.16 5.20 -4.85
C VAL A 134 13.10 4.96 -3.35
N PHE A 135 13.23 3.69 -2.96
CA PHE A 135 13.39 3.29 -1.57
C PHE A 135 14.84 2.95 -1.27
N VAL A 136 15.40 3.54 -0.21
CA VAL A 136 16.79 3.31 0.21
C VAL A 136 16.81 2.36 1.39
N VAL A 137 17.35 1.16 1.17
CA VAL A 137 17.55 0.16 2.22
C VAL A 137 18.82 0.51 3.01
N PRO A 138 18.82 0.36 4.35
CA PRO A 138 20.04 0.44 5.14
C PRO A 138 21.15 -0.47 4.58
N PRO A 139 22.40 0.00 4.41
CA PRO A 139 23.45 -0.78 3.76
C PRO A 139 23.75 -2.13 4.40
N ASP A 140 23.61 -2.23 5.73
CA ASP A 140 23.84 -3.47 6.48
C ASP A 140 22.75 -4.52 6.23
N ASP A 141 21.53 -4.08 5.84
CA ASP A 141 20.38 -4.94 5.56
C ASP A 141 20.30 -5.33 4.08
N GLN A 142 20.99 -4.60 3.20
CA GLN A 142 20.92 -4.71 1.75
C GLN A 142 21.10 -6.16 1.23
N PRO A 143 22.09 -6.96 1.66
CA PRO A 143 22.26 -8.31 1.13
C PRO A 143 21.06 -9.22 1.43
N ALA A 144 20.53 -9.15 2.65
CA ALA A 144 19.39 -9.96 3.05
C ALA A 144 18.08 -9.44 2.45
N PHE A 145 17.96 -8.14 2.25
CA PHE A 145 16.85 -7.55 1.49
C PHE A 145 16.83 -8.04 0.03
N ASP A 146 17.98 -8.07 -0.65
CA ASP A 146 18.08 -8.54 -2.03
C ASP A 146 17.74 -10.05 -2.15
N ASP A 147 18.17 -10.87 -1.18
CA ASP A 147 17.76 -12.29 -1.09
C ASP A 147 16.24 -12.45 -0.88
N ALA A 148 15.65 -11.59 -0.04
CA ALA A 148 14.19 -11.58 0.18
C ALA A 148 13.42 -11.19 -1.08
N VAL A 149 13.90 -10.20 -1.84
CA VAL A 149 13.33 -9.77 -3.13
C VAL A 149 13.39 -10.91 -4.14
N ALA A 150 14.52 -11.62 -4.25
CA ALA A 150 14.64 -12.77 -5.13
C ALA A 150 13.66 -13.89 -4.75
N SER A 151 13.55 -14.21 -3.45
CA SER A 151 12.61 -15.21 -2.93
C SER A 151 11.15 -14.83 -3.16
N PHE A 152 10.80 -13.57 -2.93
CA PHE A 152 9.45 -13.04 -3.13
C PHE A 152 9.05 -13.04 -4.60
N SER A 153 9.91 -12.53 -5.49
CA SER A 153 9.63 -12.48 -6.94
C SER A 153 9.36 -13.84 -7.57
N ALA A 154 9.98 -14.91 -7.05
CA ALA A 154 9.73 -16.28 -7.50
C ALA A 154 8.35 -16.83 -7.08
N ARG A 155 7.64 -16.17 -6.15
CA ARG A 155 6.38 -16.63 -5.55
C ARG A 155 5.17 -15.81 -5.98
N VAL A 156 5.37 -14.67 -6.63
CA VAL A 156 4.28 -13.74 -6.96
C VAL A 156 4.26 -13.38 -8.43
N VAL A 157 3.08 -12.98 -8.90
CA VAL A 157 2.87 -12.32 -10.19
C VAL A 157 2.93 -10.79 -9.96
N PRO A 158 3.39 -9.96 -10.90
CA PRO A 158 3.31 -8.50 -10.77
C PRO A 158 1.89 -8.00 -10.46
N ILE A 159 1.75 -6.93 -9.67
CA ILE A 159 0.44 -6.41 -9.22
C ILE A 159 -0.51 -6.16 -10.39
N ASN A 160 -0.04 -5.50 -11.45
CA ASN A 160 -0.84 -5.18 -12.63
C ASN A 160 -1.28 -6.41 -13.46
N GLN A 161 -0.81 -7.60 -13.10
CA GLN A 161 -1.13 -8.87 -13.77
C GLN A 161 -1.77 -9.89 -12.80
N ASP A 162 -1.98 -9.52 -11.54
CA ASP A 162 -2.50 -10.43 -10.52
C ASP A 162 -4.04 -10.33 -10.42
N PRO A 163 -4.79 -11.30 -10.99
CA PRO A 163 -6.25 -11.26 -10.95
C PRO A 163 -6.82 -11.44 -9.55
N SER A 164 -6.03 -11.92 -8.57
CA SER A 164 -6.48 -12.08 -7.19
C SER A 164 -6.68 -10.74 -6.47
N LEU A 165 -6.11 -9.66 -7.00
CA LEU A 165 -6.26 -8.30 -6.45
C LEU A 165 -7.58 -7.63 -6.85
N VAL A 166 -8.32 -8.20 -7.80
CA VAL A 166 -9.66 -7.73 -8.15
C VAL A 166 -10.67 -8.35 -7.19
N THR A 167 -11.38 -7.52 -6.44
CA THR A 167 -12.32 -7.95 -5.40
C THR A 167 -13.70 -7.33 -5.61
N ASP A 168 -14.75 -8.02 -5.15
CA ASP A 168 -16.15 -7.61 -5.24
C ASP A 168 -16.82 -7.50 -3.86
N ALA A 169 -16.02 -7.29 -2.81
CA ALA A 169 -16.49 -7.22 -1.43
C ALA A 169 -17.46 -6.06 -1.22
N ASP A 170 -18.63 -6.36 -0.63
CA ASP A 170 -19.69 -5.38 -0.36
C ASP A 170 -19.51 -4.77 1.05
N VAL A 171 -18.92 -3.58 1.11
CA VAL A 171 -18.61 -2.83 2.35
C VAL A 171 -19.07 -1.37 2.30
N PRO A 172 -20.36 -1.11 2.03
CA PRO A 172 -20.84 0.22 1.69
C PRO A 172 -20.77 1.22 2.84
N ARG A 173 -20.94 0.79 4.11
CA ARG A 173 -20.83 1.70 5.27
C ARG A 173 -19.38 2.08 5.54
N THR A 174 -18.46 1.14 5.34
CA THR A 174 -17.02 1.39 5.44
C THR A 174 -16.56 2.39 4.38
N LEU A 175 -16.94 2.16 3.12
CA LEU A 175 -16.60 3.08 2.02
C LEU A 175 -17.24 4.46 2.22
N ALA A 176 -18.48 4.51 2.73
CA ALA A 176 -19.13 5.77 3.07
C ALA A 176 -18.41 6.52 4.21
N TYR A 177 -17.90 5.81 5.22
CA TYR A 177 -17.09 6.40 6.27
C TYR A 177 -15.79 7.00 5.69
N ILE A 178 -15.07 6.22 4.89
CA ILE A 178 -13.82 6.66 4.26
C ILE A 178 -14.08 7.93 3.43
N ALA A 179 -15.11 7.92 2.58
CA ALA A 179 -15.44 9.07 1.73
C ALA A 179 -15.90 10.32 2.52
N GLY A 180 -16.54 10.12 3.68
CA GLY A 180 -17.10 11.20 4.50
C GLY A 180 -16.17 11.75 5.57
N ALA A 181 -15.21 10.96 6.04
CA ALA A 181 -14.37 11.27 7.20
C ALA A 181 -12.87 11.32 6.88
N CYS A 182 -12.38 10.54 5.93
CA CYS A 182 -10.94 10.46 5.65
C CYS A 182 -10.52 11.44 4.54
N LEU A 183 -9.36 12.09 4.73
CA LEU A 183 -8.87 13.17 3.86
C LEU A 183 -8.52 12.68 2.44
N ASP A 184 -8.14 11.41 2.30
CA ASP A 184 -7.85 10.73 1.05
C ASP A 184 -9.09 10.20 0.31
N GLN A 185 -10.29 10.38 0.90
CA GLN A 185 -11.61 10.18 0.31
C GLN A 185 -11.88 8.80 -0.33
N GLY A 186 -11.04 7.80 -0.04
CA GLY A 186 -11.24 6.43 -0.54
C GLY A 186 -10.86 6.20 -1.99
N ILE A 187 -10.02 7.07 -2.57
CA ILE A 187 -9.47 6.77 -3.90
C ILE A 187 -8.52 5.58 -3.76
N LEU A 188 -8.87 4.42 -4.33
CA LEU A 188 -7.93 3.37 -4.70
C LEU A 188 -7.85 3.39 -6.23
N ALA A 189 -7.03 4.27 -6.79
CA ALA A 189 -6.74 4.23 -8.22
C ALA A 189 -5.97 2.93 -8.51
N GLY A 190 -6.69 1.85 -8.83
CA GLY A 190 -6.12 0.51 -8.99
C GLY A 190 -7.11 -0.64 -8.92
N ASN A 191 -8.29 -0.45 -8.33
CA ASN A 191 -9.36 -1.47 -8.34
C ASN A 191 -10.33 -1.34 -9.54
N ASP A 192 -10.13 -0.36 -10.41
CA ASP A 192 -10.99 -0.15 -11.58
C ASP A 192 -10.50 -0.99 -12.77
N THR A 193 -11.39 -1.78 -13.35
CA THR A 193 -11.15 -2.34 -14.69
C THR A 193 -11.12 -1.21 -15.71
N ILE A 194 -10.04 -1.08 -16.48
CA ILE A 194 -10.07 -0.29 -17.71
C ILE A 194 -10.92 -1.10 -18.70
N GLY A 195 -12.19 -0.73 -18.86
CA GLY A 195 -13.05 -1.28 -19.90
C GLY A 195 -12.55 -0.84 -21.28
N ASP A 196 -12.47 -1.79 -22.20
CA ASP A 196 -12.26 -1.54 -23.64
C ASP A 196 -13.33 -0.63 -24.26
#